data_AF-A0A9E5ADV1-F1
#
_entry.id   AF-A0A9E5ADV1-F1
#
_cell.length_a   1.000
_cell.length_b   1.000
_cell.length_c   1.000
_cell.angle_alpha   90.00
_cell.angle_beta   90.00
_cell.angle_gamma   90.00
#
_symmetry.space_group_name_H-M   'P 1'
#
loop_
_entity.id
_entity.type
_entity.pdbx_description
1 polymer ?
#
loop_
_entity_poly.entity_id
_entity_poly.type
_entity_poly.pdbx_seq_one_letter_code
_entity_poly.pdbx_strand_id
1 'polypeptide(L)'
;MQTPISPDTLTAALTAAPGTASRLRADPLAAAGYITDVAHIHQYYSHLAPVMVSYAAALNGGAPAPLGDFDYCEIGCGNGLSLNLHAAVHPDARFVGIDVNPEQIANARRLAEAGGLANVRYLALDVASAEREALPEFDYITLHGVYARVREDVRQGIAAFIGRRLKPGGFALVSYNALPGWAGLEPLREMMRAYTAGVPGIGSLERARRGLEYVRYMAERNAGYFAHQPGAKVLAEHLQGFDLRYIAHEYFNEHWTPLYFSQVAREMKEVGLAYAGSLPVETNYLEATVLPAFQELIRSAPSRTLAETHKDFVRDPRFRIDVYARAGAAAAPAEASALFAGFAFALTRPAEHTPLQGRAGEMDFTLQGALFPLLIAALAAGPRTLAELRADPQLADFDAADMLAALQQMVLVHAALPALRSAPPYPGAGAALGLSRFNCALLEYKLGSDDADELGLASSLLGTAVQLPRSEALVWMALAAAGRDRAADWLIAWLKARRASLLQPGPGGATDSGPVRTALAAADEPKRQVLHAMGVLEAVAPPG
;
A
#
# COMPACT_ATOMS: atom_id res chain seq x y z
N MET A 1 -1.20 21.81 30.55
CA MET A 1 -2.58 21.79 31.09
C MET A 1 -3.40 22.80 30.31
N GLN A 2 -4.11 22.36 29.27
CA GLN A 2 -5.13 23.18 28.62
C GLN A 2 -6.43 23.07 29.40
N THR A 3 -7.19 24.16 29.46
CA THR A 3 -8.39 24.33 30.28
C THR A 3 -9.47 23.30 29.89
N PRO A 4 -10.13 22.62 30.85
CA PRO A 4 -11.20 21.69 30.53
C PRO A 4 -12.34 22.37 29.76
N ILE A 5 -12.72 21.82 28.60
CA ILE A 5 -13.84 22.30 27.77
C ILE A 5 -15.13 22.22 28.59
N SER A 6 -15.91 23.29 28.72
CA SER A 6 -17.13 23.29 29.54
C SER A 6 -18.33 22.69 28.79
N PRO A 7 -19.36 22.16 29.48
CA PRO A 7 -20.62 21.74 28.84
C PRO A 7 -21.25 22.84 27.97
N ASP A 8 -21.07 24.10 28.36
CA ASP A 8 -21.57 25.26 27.62
C ASP A 8 -20.83 25.47 26.30
N THR A 9 -19.53 25.13 26.24
CA THR A 9 -18.73 25.20 24.99
C THR A 9 -19.17 24.15 23.97
N LEU A 10 -19.52 22.93 24.41
CA LEU A 10 -20.07 21.89 23.53
C LEU A 10 -21.45 22.27 23.01
N THR A 11 -22.31 22.79 23.89
CA THR A 11 -23.66 23.24 23.54
C THR A 11 -23.64 24.46 22.61
N ALA A 12 -22.73 25.41 22.84
CA ALA A 12 -22.54 26.57 21.98
C ALA A 12 -22.00 26.21 20.59
N ALA A 13 -21.20 25.15 20.47
CA ALA A 13 -20.78 24.63 19.17
C ALA A 13 -21.96 24.06 18.36
N LEU A 14 -22.94 23.43 19.03
CA LEU A 14 -24.16 22.90 18.40
C LEU A 14 -25.12 24.01 17.93
N THR A 15 -25.06 25.22 18.48
CA THR A 15 -25.98 26.33 18.18
C THR A 15 -25.42 27.40 17.22
N ALA A 16 -24.17 27.28 16.78
CA ALA A 16 -23.57 28.22 15.83
C ALA A 16 -24.26 28.13 14.45
N ALA A 17 -24.73 29.27 13.93
CA ALA A 17 -25.49 29.34 12.68
C ALA A 17 -24.69 28.80 11.46
N PRO A 18 -25.32 28.04 10.56
CA PRO A 18 -24.63 27.45 9.42
C PRO A 18 -24.13 28.55 8.45
N GLY A 19 -22.88 28.41 8.01
CA GLY A 19 -22.38 29.12 6.83
C GLY A 19 -23.14 28.67 5.57
N THR A 20 -23.26 29.55 4.59
CA THR A 20 -24.04 29.34 3.36
C THR A 20 -23.52 28.16 2.53
N ALA A 21 -24.17 27.00 2.67
CA ALA A 21 -23.93 25.84 1.79
C ALA A 21 -24.61 26.03 0.43
N SER A 22 -23.83 25.92 -0.64
CA SER A 22 -24.31 25.87 -2.03
C SER A 22 -25.15 24.61 -2.26
N ARG A 23 -26.34 24.76 -2.87
CA ARG A 23 -27.20 23.64 -3.27
C ARG A 23 -26.57 22.90 -4.45
N LEU A 24 -25.72 21.93 -4.16
CA LEU A 24 -25.23 20.97 -5.16
C LEU A 24 -26.30 19.89 -5.41
N ARG A 25 -26.40 19.44 -6.67
CA ARG A 25 -27.23 18.29 -7.08
C ARG A 25 -26.87 17.07 -6.23
N ALA A 26 -27.85 16.19 -5.95
CA ALA A 26 -27.61 14.95 -5.20
C ALA A 26 -26.49 14.14 -5.85
N ASP A 27 -25.36 14.05 -5.15
CA ASP A 27 -24.19 13.29 -5.53
C ASP A 27 -24.47 11.80 -5.31
N PRO A 28 -24.42 10.94 -6.35
CA PRO A 28 -24.66 9.50 -6.23
C PRO A 28 -23.75 8.81 -5.20
N LEU A 29 -22.54 9.34 -4.98
CA LEU A 29 -21.59 8.83 -3.99
C LEU A 29 -22.01 9.18 -2.55
N ALA A 30 -22.48 10.42 -2.35
CA ALA A 30 -23.05 10.83 -1.06
C ALA A 30 -24.34 10.02 -0.75
N ALA A 31 -25.14 9.71 -1.78
CA ALA A 31 -26.30 8.82 -1.64
C ALA A 31 -25.92 7.35 -1.36
N ALA A 32 -24.69 6.95 -1.68
CA ALA A 32 -24.11 5.64 -1.33
C ALA A 32 -23.37 5.66 0.02
N GLY A 33 -23.39 6.79 0.74
CA GLY A 33 -22.84 6.89 2.10
C GLY A 33 -21.36 7.28 2.20
N TYR A 34 -20.73 7.69 1.09
CA TYR A 34 -19.33 8.12 1.04
C TYR A 34 -19.15 9.61 1.36
N ILE A 35 -17.99 9.95 1.91
CA ILE A 35 -17.54 11.33 2.12
C ILE A 35 -17.01 11.90 0.80
N THR A 36 -17.65 12.95 0.28
CA THR A 36 -17.27 13.56 -1.03
C THR A 36 -16.82 15.01 -0.95
N ASP A 37 -17.05 15.68 0.19
CA ASP A 37 -16.64 17.07 0.44
C ASP A 37 -15.21 17.22 0.99
N VAL A 38 -14.49 16.11 1.17
CA VAL A 38 -13.10 16.08 1.63
C VAL A 38 -12.27 15.28 0.65
N ALA A 39 -11.21 15.89 0.12
CA ALA A 39 -10.30 15.21 -0.78
C ALA A 39 -9.73 13.92 -0.14
N HIS A 40 -9.73 12.82 -0.90
CA HIS A 40 -9.06 11.60 -0.50
C HIS A 40 -7.53 11.77 -0.58
N ILE A 41 -6.81 11.16 0.36
CA ILE A 41 -5.34 11.13 0.35
C ILE A 41 -4.87 10.22 -0.79
N HIS A 42 -3.94 10.69 -1.62
CA HIS A 42 -3.41 9.89 -2.73
C HIS A 42 -2.32 8.95 -2.22
N GLN A 43 -2.68 7.72 -1.84
CA GLN A 43 -1.75 6.74 -1.27
C GLN A 43 -1.40 5.64 -2.28
N TYR A 44 -0.14 5.18 -2.22
CA TYR A 44 0.32 3.99 -2.92
C TYR A 44 0.28 2.79 -1.97
N TYR A 45 -0.15 1.63 -2.49
CA TYR A 45 -0.32 0.40 -1.73
C TYR A 45 0.49 -0.74 -2.36
N SER A 46 1.70 -0.97 -1.85
CA SER A 46 2.63 -2.00 -2.39
C SER A 46 2.11 -3.43 -2.29
N HIS A 47 1.25 -3.73 -1.32
CA HIS A 47 0.64 -5.05 -1.16
C HIS A 47 -0.30 -5.42 -2.31
N LEU A 48 -0.75 -4.46 -3.11
CA LEU A 48 -1.57 -4.72 -4.30
C LEU A 48 -0.72 -5.19 -5.50
N ALA A 49 0.60 -5.11 -5.42
CA ALA A 49 1.48 -5.52 -6.51
C ALA A 49 1.38 -7.04 -6.78
N PRO A 50 1.28 -7.48 -8.04
CA PRO A 50 1.19 -8.90 -8.41
C PRO A 50 2.30 -9.77 -7.82
N VAL A 51 3.53 -9.22 -7.72
CA VAL A 51 4.68 -9.89 -7.09
C VAL A 51 4.43 -10.19 -5.61
N MET A 52 3.79 -9.28 -4.87
CA MET A 52 3.51 -9.48 -3.44
C MET A 52 2.38 -10.48 -3.21
N VAL A 53 1.32 -10.41 -4.02
CA VAL A 53 0.20 -11.36 -3.98
C VAL A 53 0.69 -12.77 -4.27
N SER A 54 1.48 -12.93 -5.34
CA SER A 54 2.02 -14.22 -5.75
C SER A 54 3.03 -14.78 -4.75
N TYR A 55 3.85 -13.90 -4.15
CA TYR A 55 4.81 -14.31 -3.13
C TYR A 55 4.10 -14.82 -1.86
N ALA A 56 3.05 -14.13 -1.40
CA ALA A 56 2.25 -14.59 -0.25
C ALA A 56 1.60 -15.95 -0.51
N ALA A 57 1.12 -16.20 -1.73
CA ALA A 57 0.59 -17.50 -2.13
C ALA A 57 1.67 -18.59 -2.15
N ALA A 58 2.86 -18.29 -2.70
CA ALA A 58 3.99 -19.22 -2.75
C ALA A 58 4.47 -19.65 -1.35
N LEU A 59 4.51 -18.72 -0.39
CA LEU A 59 4.81 -19.04 1.03
C LEU A 59 3.86 -20.08 1.64
N ASN A 60 2.64 -20.20 1.10
CA ASN A 60 1.63 -21.15 1.57
C ASN A 60 1.48 -22.38 0.65
N GLY A 61 2.42 -22.60 -0.28
CA GLY A 61 2.41 -23.75 -1.18
C GLY A 61 1.58 -23.57 -2.46
N GLY A 62 1.03 -22.38 -2.72
CA GLY A 62 0.26 -22.09 -3.92
C GLY A 62 1.17 -21.75 -5.11
N ALA A 63 0.88 -22.31 -6.29
CA ALA A 63 1.56 -21.92 -7.52
C ALA A 63 1.31 -20.44 -7.83
N PRO A 64 2.36 -19.62 -8.06
CA PRO A 64 2.18 -18.21 -8.38
C PRO A 64 1.49 -18.05 -9.74
N ALA A 65 0.70 -16.98 -9.88
CA ALA A 65 0.09 -16.57 -11.13
C ALA A 65 1.17 -15.89 -12.01
N PRO A 66 0.91 -15.73 -13.32
CA PRO A 66 1.89 -15.15 -14.23
C PRO A 66 2.29 -13.72 -13.82
N LEU A 67 3.60 -13.46 -13.73
CA LEU A 67 4.14 -12.13 -13.41
C LEU A 67 4.57 -11.32 -14.66
N GLY A 68 4.52 -11.95 -15.85
CA GLY A 68 4.87 -11.34 -17.13
C GLY A 68 3.66 -10.76 -17.85
N ASP A 69 3.01 -11.59 -18.66
CA ASP A 69 1.75 -11.28 -19.37
C ASP A 69 0.57 -11.78 -18.53
N PHE A 70 -0.26 -10.86 -18.06
CA PHE A 70 -1.45 -11.14 -17.26
C PHE A 70 -2.53 -10.06 -17.40
N ASP A 71 -3.74 -10.41 -16.97
CA ASP A 71 -4.87 -9.49 -16.83
C ASP A 71 -5.12 -9.18 -15.35
N TYR A 72 -5.19 -7.89 -15.00
CA TYR A 72 -5.36 -7.41 -13.62
C TYR A 72 -6.55 -6.47 -13.50
N CYS A 73 -7.35 -6.64 -12.44
CA CYS A 73 -8.44 -5.76 -12.09
C CYS A 73 -8.27 -5.19 -10.67
N GLU A 74 -8.47 -3.87 -10.50
CA GLU A 74 -8.54 -3.21 -9.19
C GLU A 74 -9.95 -2.65 -8.98
N ILE A 75 -10.65 -3.16 -7.97
CA ILE A 75 -11.98 -2.70 -7.57
C ILE A 75 -11.82 -1.61 -6.50
N GLY A 76 -12.43 -0.45 -6.72
CA GLY A 76 -12.23 0.75 -5.92
C GLY A 76 -10.84 1.35 -6.14
N CYS A 77 -10.44 1.52 -7.41
CA CYS A 77 -9.10 1.99 -7.75
C CYS A 77 -8.83 3.46 -7.37
N GLY A 78 -9.87 4.22 -6.98
CA GLY A 78 -9.77 5.63 -6.63
C GLY A 78 -9.05 6.44 -7.71
N ASN A 79 -8.08 7.26 -7.29
CA ASN A 79 -7.26 8.09 -8.18
C ASN A 79 -6.27 7.27 -9.01
N GLY A 80 -6.29 5.94 -8.91
CA GLY A 80 -5.54 5.01 -9.73
C GLY A 80 -4.03 5.05 -9.53
N LEU A 81 -3.53 5.52 -8.38
CA LEU A 81 -2.08 5.64 -8.14
C LEU A 81 -1.38 4.27 -8.16
N SER A 82 -1.88 3.31 -7.37
CA SER A 82 -1.35 1.93 -7.37
C SER A 82 -1.52 1.27 -8.74
N LEU A 83 -2.73 1.35 -9.32
CA LEU A 83 -3.02 0.78 -10.63
C LEU A 83 -2.11 1.30 -11.74
N ASN A 84 -1.91 2.62 -11.82
CA ASN A 84 -1.02 3.23 -12.80
C ASN A 84 0.44 2.83 -12.60
N LEU A 85 0.88 2.78 -11.33
CA LEU A 85 2.24 2.38 -11.01
C LEU A 85 2.50 0.93 -11.43
N HIS A 86 1.57 0.01 -11.10
CA HIS A 86 1.68 -1.39 -11.52
C HIS A 86 1.66 -1.52 -13.05
N ALA A 87 0.81 -0.76 -13.73
CA ALA A 87 0.79 -0.74 -15.19
C ALA A 87 2.10 -0.23 -15.81
N ALA A 88 2.74 0.75 -15.19
CA ALA A 88 4.03 1.29 -15.64
C ALA A 88 5.16 0.27 -15.54
N VAL A 89 5.17 -0.58 -14.50
CA VAL A 89 6.22 -1.60 -14.29
C VAL A 89 5.91 -2.93 -14.96
N HIS A 90 4.70 -3.10 -15.51
CA HIS A 90 4.27 -4.29 -16.25
C HIS A 90 3.73 -3.91 -17.65
N PRO A 91 4.60 -3.50 -18.60
CA PRO A 91 4.17 -3.02 -19.92
C PRO A 91 3.43 -4.06 -20.78
N ASP A 92 3.70 -5.36 -20.55
CA ASP A 92 3.09 -6.47 -21.30
C ASP A 92 1.74 -6.92 -20.72
N ALA A 93 1.40 -6.50 -19.50
CA ALA A 93 0.15 -6.85 -18.81
C ALA A 93 -0.95 -5.82 -19.07
N ARG A 94 -2.21 -6.22 -18.86
CA ARG A 94 -3.40 -5.40 -19.11
C ARG A 94 -4.14 -5.12 -17.81
N PHE A 95 -4.48 -3.87 -17.58
CA PHE A 95 -5.04 -3.40 -16.32
C PHE A 95 -6.43 -2.80 -16.50
N VAL A 96 -7.33 -3.12 -15.57
CA VAL A 96 -8.67 -2.54 -15.48
C VAL A 96 -8.87 -1.94 -14.08
N GLY A 97 -9.18 -0.65 -14.02
CA GLY A 97 -9.59 0.03 -12.79
C GLY A 97 -11.09 0.28 -12.78
N ILE A 98 -11.76 -0.11 -11.70
CA ILE A 98 -13.19 0.13 -11.49
C ILE A 98 -13.33 1.02 -10.27
N ASP A 99 -14.03 2.15 -10.41
CA ASP A 99 -14.40 2.99 -9.27
C ASP A 99 -15.75 3.67 -9.53
N VAL A 100 -16.53 3.89 -8.48
CA VAL A 100 -17.82 4.58 -8.58
C VAL A 100 -17.66 6.09 -8.79
N ASN A 101 -16.52 6.66 -8.44
CA ASN A 101 -16.28 8.10 -8.47
C ASN A 101 -15.68 8.54 -9.83
N PRO A 102 -16.44 9.26 -10.67
CA PRO A 102 -15.97 9.68 -11.99
C PRO A 102 -14.83 10.71 -11.93
N GLU A 103 -14.74 11.52 -10.88
CA GLU A 103 -13.65 12.49 -10.70
C GLU A 103 -12.32 11.77 -10.40
N GLN A 104 -12.36 10.77 -9.54
CA GLN A 104 -11.22 9.90 -9.22
C GLN A 104 -10.73 9.18 -10.50
N ILE A 105 -11.66 8.63 -11.29
CA ILE A 105 -11.34 8.03 -12.60
C ILE A 105 -10.75 9.05 -13.58
N ALA A 106 -11.26 10.28 -13.63
CA ALA A 106 -10.69 11.32 -14.49
C ALA A 106 -9.27 11.69 -14.09
N ASN A 107 -8.98 11.76 -12.78
CA ASN A 107 -7.62 11.98 -12.25
C ASN A 107 -6.69 10.80 -12.59
N ALA A 108 -7.17 9.56 -12.43
CA ALA A 108 -6.41 8.36 -12.77
C ALA A 108 -6.00 8.33 -14.25
N ARG A 109 -6.95 8.65 -15.15
CA ARG A 109 -6.71 8.76 -16.59
C ARG A 109 -5.67 9.83 -16.92
N ARG A 110 -5.76 11.02 -16.29
CA ARG A 110 -4.80 12.11 -16.52
C ARG A 110 -3.38 11.70 -16.17
N LEU A 111 -3.20 10.98 -15.06
CA LEU A 111 -1.88 10.46 -14.66
C LEU A 111 -1.40 9.37 -15.64
N ALA A 112 -2.29 8.47 -16.08
CA ALA A 112 -1.97 7.45 -17.07
C ALA A 112 -1.49 8.07 -18.40
N GLU A 113 -2.21 9.06 -18.91
CA GLU A 113 -1.89 9.81 -20.14
C GLU A 113 -0.54 10.53 -20.02
N ALA A 114 -0.30 11.23 -18.91
CA ALA A 114 0.97 11.90 -18.64
C ALA A 114 2.14 10.88 -18.59
N GLY A 115 1.92 9.76 -17.91
CA GLY A 115 2.86 8.65 -17.81
C GLY A 115 3.07 7.86 -19.11
N GLY A 116 2.22 8.05 -20.11
CA GLY A 116 2.29 7.34 -21.40
C GLY A 116 1.80 5.90 -21.33
N LEU A 117 0.90 5.58 -20.40
CA LEU A 117 0.40 4.22 -20.18
C LEU A 117 -0.72 3.90 -21.19
N ALA A 118 -0.49 2.89 -22.02
CA ALA A 118 -1.47 2.42 -23.01
C ALA A 118 -2.20 1.13 -22.59
N ASN A 119 -1.76 0.52 -21.50
CA ASN A 119 -2.19 -0.79 -21.02
C ASN A 119 -3.18 -0.73 -19.85
N VAL A 120 -3.83 0.42 -19.62
CA VAL A 120 -4.83 0.62 -18.55
C VAL A 120 -6.16 1.09 -19.10
N ARG A 121 -7.25 0.44 -18.70
CA ARG A 121 -8.63 0.85 -18.95
C ARG A 121 -9.32 1.20 -17.63
N TYR A 122 -10.17 2.23 -17.66
CA TYR A 122 -10.91 2.68 -16.47
C TYR A 122 -12.41 2.69 -16.69
N LEU A 123 -13.15 2.21 -15.69
CA LEU A 123 -14.61 2.16 -15.65
C LEU A 123 -15.13 2.97 -14.45
N ALA A 124 -15.92 4.01 -14.72
CA ALA A 124 -16.56 4.84 -13.72
C ALA A 124 -17.98 4.32 -13.43
N LEU A 125 -18.09 3.23 -12.66
CA LEU A 125 -19.33 2.53 -12.38
C LEU A 125 -19.22 1.68 -11.11
N ASP A 126 -20.36 1.25 -10.58
CA ASP A 126 -20.40 0.24 -9.52
C ASP A 126 -19.99 -1.15 -10.07
N VAL A 127 -19.36 -1.96 -9.22
CA VAL A 127 -18.86 -3.28 -9.63
C VAL A 127 -19.96 -4.23 -10.13
N ALA A 128 -21.20 -4.11 -9.64
CA ALA A 128 -22.31 -4.94 -10.12
C ALA A 128 -22.70 -4.58 -11.55
N SER A 129 -22.54 -3.31 -11.93
CA SER A 129 -22.72 -2.81 -13.30
C SER A 129 -21.58 -3.19 -14.24
N ALA A 130 -20.39 -3.51 -13.71
CA ALA A 130 -19.22 -3.86 -14.52
C ALA A 130 -19.43 -5.13 -15.35
N GLU A 131 -20.36 -6.01 -14.95
CA GLU A 131 -20.69 -7.23 -15.70
C GLU A 131 -21.29 -6.96 -17.09
N ARG A 132 -21.85 -5.76 -17.31
CA ARG A 132 -22.39 -5.36 -18.62
C ARG A 132 -21.30 -4.90 -19.59
N GLU A 133 -20.09 -4.68 -19.09
CA GLU A 133 -18.95 -4.30 -19.90
C GLU A 133 -18.29 -5.55 -20.52
N ALA A 134 -17.74 -5.38 -21.72
CA ALA A 134 -16.86 -6.38 -22.31
C ALA A 134 -15.52 -6.37 -21.57
N LEU A 135 -15.42 -7.20 -20.53
CA LEU A 135 -14.22 -7.42 -19.71
C LEU A 135 -13.67 -8.83 -19.92
N PRO A 136 -12.34 -9.02 -19.85
CA PRO A 136 -11.75 -10.35 -19.83
C PRO A 136 -11.98 -11.02 -18.46
N GLU A 137 -11.53 -12.26 -18.33
CA GLU A 137 -11.19 -12.81 -17.02
C GLU A 137 -9.81 -12.30 -16.60
N PHE A 138 -9.51 -12.32 -15.30
CA PHE A 138 -8.31 -11.74 -14.71
C PHE A 138 -7.48 -12.79 -13.98
N ASP A 139 -6.16 -12.68 -14.07
CA ASP A 139 -5.21 -13.44 -13.24
C ASP A 139 -5.16 -12.87 -11.82
N TYR A 140 -5.40 -11.56 -11.67
CA TYR A 140 -5.43 -10.86 -10.40
C TYR A 140 -6.68 -9.99 -10.29
N ILE A 141 -7.40 -10.10 -9.18
CA ILE A 141 -8.45 -9.14 -8.79
C ILE A 141 -8.14 -8.62 -7.40
N THR A 142 -7.87 -7.34 -7.26
CA THR A 142 -7.52 -6.75 -5.96
C THR A 142 -8.54 -5.70 -5.54
N LEU A 143 -8.72 -5.56 -4.23
CA LEU A 143 -9.48 -4.47 -3.64
C LEU A 143 -8.90 -4.08 -2.29
N HIS A 144 -8.74 -2.78 -2.08
CA HIS A 144 -8.20 -2.24 -0.85
C HIS A 144 -9.13 -1.23 -0.20
N GLY A 145 -9.56 -1.49 1.04
CA GLY A 145 -10.36 -0.53 1.81
C GLY A 145 -11.79 -0.35 1.31
N VAL A 146 -12.32 -1.32 0.56
CA VAL A 146 -13.69 -1.30 0.00
C VAL A 146 -14.60 -2.28 0.73
N TYR A 147 -14.17 -3.52 0.95
CA TYR A 147 -15.03 -4.66 1.29
C TYR A 147 -15.84 -4.47 2.59
N ALA A 148 -15.25 -3.83 3.60
CA ALA A 148 -15.90 -3.51 4.89
C ALA A 148 -16.64 -2.16 4.91
N ARG A 149 -16.55 -1.36 3.84
CA ARG A 149 -17.11 0.01 3.75
C ARG A 149 -18.30 0.11 2.81
N VAL A 150 -18.82 -1.02 2.37
CA VAL A 150 -19.99 -1.11 1.50
C VAL A 150 -21.12 -1.85 2.20
N ARG A 151 -22.33 -1.68 1.70
CA ARG A 151 -23.48 -2.47 2.13
C ARG A 151 -23.32 -3.95 1.77
N GLU A 152 -24.06 -4.80 2.45
CA GLU A 152 -24.05 -6.25 2.24
C GLU A 152 -24.35 -6.63 0.78
N ASP A 153 -25.36 -6.01 0.16
CA ASP A 153 -25.74 -6.27 -1.24
C ASP A 153 -24.59 -5.97 -2.22
N VAL A 154 -23.88 -4.87 -1.98
CA VAL A 154 -22.69 -4.50 -2.78
C VAL A 154 -21.54 -5.46 -2.52
N ARG A 155 -21.31 -5.87 -1.26
CA ARG A 155 -20.27 -6.85 -0.90
C ARG A 155 -20.49 -8.20 -1.59
N GLN A 156 -21.73 -8.69 -1.60
CA GLN A 156 -22.09 -9.90 -2.34
C GLN A 156 -21.91 -9.72 -3.86
N GLY A 157 -22.21 -8.52 -4.39
CA GLY A 157 -21.90 -8.17 -5.78
C GLY A 157 -20.40 -8.24 -6.12
N ILE A 158 -19.54 -7.74 -5.22
CA ILE A 158 -18.07 -7.83 -5.33
C ILE A 158 -17.63 -9.30 -5.34
N ALA A 159 -18.08 -10.09 -4.36
CA ALA A 159 -17.71 -11.50 -4.26
C ALA A 159 -18.14 -12.26 -5.53
N ALA A 160 -19.35 -12.01 -6.02
CA ALA A 160 -19.86 -12.63 -7.23
C ALA A 160 -19.08 -12.22 -8.50
N PHE A 161 -18.64 -10.96 -8.60
CA PHE A 161 -17.76 -10.49 -9.69
C PHE A 161 -16.41 -11.23 -9.65
N ILE A 162 -15.76 -11.29 -8.48
CA ILE A 162 -14.53 -12.08 -8.28
C ILE A 162 -14.76 -13.54 -8.71
N GLY A 163 -15.86 -14.12 -8.27
CA GLY A 163 -16.30 -15.48 -8.57
C GLY A 163 -16.46 -15.78 -10.07
N ARG A 164 -16.89 -14.80 -10.86
CA ARG A 164 -17.11 -14.98 -12.31
C ARG A 164 -15.92 -14.57 -13.18
N ARG A 165 -15.08 -13.65 -12.69
CA ARG A 165 -14.04 -13.01 -13.51
C ARG A 165 -12.63 -13.46 -13.17
N LEU A 166 -12.41 -14.17 -12.07
CA LEU A 166 -11.08 -14.68 -11.75
C LEU A 166 -10.77 -15.95 -12.54
N LYS A 167 -9.67 -15.98 -13.29
CA LYS A 167 -9.20 -17.16 -14.04
C LYS A 167 -8.87 -18.33 -13.08
N PRO A 168 -8.92 -19.59 -13.56
CA PRO A 168 -8.32 -20.72 -12.84
C PRO A 168 -6.84 -20.46 -12.53
N GLY A 169 -6.42 -20.65 -11.27
CA GLY A 169 -5.06 -20.32 -10.81
C GLY A 169 -4.83 -18.82 -10.54
N GLY A 170 -5.83 -17.96 -10.76
CA GLY A 170 -5.76 -16.55 -10.41
C GLY A 170 -5.95 -16.29 -8.92
N PHE A 171 -5.57 -15.08 -8.48
CA PHE A 171 -5.66 -14.62 -7.11
C PHE A 171 -6.59 -13.43 -6.92
N ALA A 172 -7.36 -13.45 -5.85
CA ALA A 172 -8.05 -12.30 -5.32
C ALA A 172 -7.36 -11.79 -4.05
N LEU A 173 -7.05 -10.49 -3.97
CA LEU A 173 -6.60 -9.85 -2.72
C LEU A 173 -7.72 -8.99 -2.15
N VAL A 174 -8.15 -9.30 -0.93
CA VAL A 174 -9.25 -8.62 -0.25
C VAL A 174 -8.74 -8.03 1.05
N SER A 175 -8.80 -6.70 1.20
CA SER A 175 -8.56 -6.06 2.50
C SER A 175 -9.82 -5.53 3.17
N TYR A 176 -9.83 -5.60 4.49
CA TYR A 176 -11.00 -5.23 5.29
C TYR A 176 -10.63 -4.90 6.75
N ASN A 177 -11.41 -4.00 7.35
CA ASN A 177 -11.39 -3.77 8.80
C ASN A 177 -11.81 -5.07 9.50
N ALA A 178 -11.01 -5.53 10.45
CA ALA A 178 -11.14 -6.86 11.03
C ALA A 178 -11.62 -6.85 12.49
N LEU A 179 -12.38 -7.88 12.85
CA LEU A 179 -12.69 -8.23 14.23
C LEU A 179 -11.76 -9.35 14.71
N PRO A 180 -11.39 -9.39 16.01
CA PRO A 180 -11.93 -8.56 17.11
C PRO A 180 -11.35 -7.15 17.25
N GLY A 181 -10.23 -6.81 16.59
CA GLY A 181 -9.46 -5.58 16.86
C GLY A 181 -10.23 -4.25 16.75
N TRP A 182 -11.30 -4.20 15.96
CA TRP A 182 -12.17 -3.02 15.85
C TRP A 182 -13.24 -2.88 16.93
N ALA A 183 -13.52 -3.92 17.72
CA ALA A 183 -14.60 -3.91 18.71
C ALA A 183 -14.43 -2.79 19.75
N GLY A 184 -13.17 -2.47 20.11
CA GLY A 184 -12.87 -1.37 21.03
C GLY A 184 -13.02 0.04 20.42
N LEU A 185 -13.03 0.17 19.09
CA LEU A 185 -13.11 1.46 18.38
C LEU A 185 -14.54 1.83 17.96
N GLU A 186 -15.41 0.84 17.79
CA GLU A 186 -16.81 1.05 17.38
C GLU A 186 -17.57 2.03 18.29
N PRO A 187 -17.50 1.95 19.64
CA PRO A 187 -18.21 2.91 20.49
C PRO A 187 -17.69 4.34 20.34
N LEU A 188 -16.38 4.52 20.13
CA LEU A 188 -15.78 5.83 19.88
C LEU A 188 -16.29 6.42 18.55
N ARG A 189 -16.37 5.59 17.52
CA ARG A 189 -16.96 5.98 16.23
C ARG A 189 -18.41 6.43 16.39
N GLU A 190 -19.22 5.66 17.11
CA GLU A 190 -20.63 5.98 17.33
C GLU A 190 -20.80 7.28 18.13
N MET A 191 -19.98 7.50 19.17
CA MET A 191 -19.96 8.77 19.90
C MET A 191 -19.72 9.98 18.96
N MET A 192 -18.74 9.88 18.05
CA MET A 192 -18.43 10.95 17.11
C MET A 192 -19.58 11.21 16.12
N ARG A 193 -20.17 10.15 15.57
CA ARG A 193 -21.26 10.26 14.59
C ARG A 193 -22.55 10.77 15.24
N ALA A 194 -22.95 10.20 16.36
CA ALA A 194 -24.17 10.59 17.08
C ALA A 194 -24.11 12.06 17.53
N TYR A 195 -22.97 12.51 18.07
CA TYR A 195 -22.80 13.89 18.51
C TYR A 195 -22.97 14.93 17.39
N THR A 196 -22.52 14.59 16.18
CA THR A 196 -22.53 15.51 15.04
C THR A 196 -23.75 15.36 14.14
N ALA A 197 -24.51 14.27 14.24
CA ALA A 197 -25.74 14.04 13.49
C ALA A 197 -26.80 15.13 13.72
N GLY A 198 -26.80 15.74 14.92
CA GLY A 198 -27.72 16.82 15.28
C GLY A 198 -27.34 18.22 14.76
N VAL A 199 -26.23 18.37 14.03
CA VAL A 199 -25.77 19.67 13.52
C VAL A 199 -25.91 19.72 11.99
N PRO A 200 -27.06 20.17 11.47
CA PRO A 200 -27.22 20.30 10.02
C PRO A 200 -26.31 21.39 9.45
N GLY A 201 -25.75 21.15 8.26
CA GLY A 201 -25.03 22.16 7.48
C GLY A 201 -23.52 22.30 7.74
N ILE A 202 -22.92 21.50 8.63
CA ILE A 202 -21.45 21.44 8.79
C ILE A 202 -20.83 20.43 7.82
N GLY A 203 -19.63 20.71 7.31
CA GLY A 203 -18.87 19.80 6.43
C GLY A 203 -18.21 18.63 7.18
N SER A 204 -17.70 17.63 6.46
CA SER A 204 -17.14 16.41 7.07
C SER A 204 -15.91 16.64 7.93
N LEU A 205 -15.02 17.58 7.56
CA LEU A 205 -13.87 17.94 8.40
C LEU A 205 -14.30 18.53 9.74
N GLU A 206 -15.32 19.37 9.73
CA GLU A 206 -15.86 19.97 10.94
C GLU A 206 -16.57 18.93 11.81
N ARG A 207 -17.27 17.96 11.20
CA ARG A 207 -17.79 16.78 11.92
C ARG A 207 -16.66 15.99 12.58
N ALA A 208 -15.58 15.69 11.86
CA ALA A 208 -14.43 14.98 12.40
C ALA A 208 -13.82 15.72 13.61
N ARG A 209 -13.57 17.03 13.47
CA ARG A 209 -13.04 17.87 14.56
C ARG A 209 -13.94 17.84 15.79
N ARG A 210 -15.24 18.11 15.62
CA ARG A 210 -16.22 18.13 16.73
C ARG A 210 -16.40 16.77 17.38
N GLY A 211 -16.39 15.69 16.59
CA GLY A 211 -16.46 14.32 17.09
C GLY A 211 -15.27 14.01 18.01
N LEU A 212 -14.05 14.34 17.57
CA LEU A 212 -12.85 14.15 18.39
C LEU A 212 -12.88 14.98 19.68
N GLU A 213 -13.37 16.22 19.61
CA GLU A 213 -13.54 17.07 20.79
C GLU A 213 -14.51 16.47 21.79
N TYR A 214 -15.61 15.88 21.31
CA TYR A 214 -16.58 15.19 22.15
C TYR A 214 -15.99 13.93 22.79
N VAL A 215 -15.28 13.10 22.02
CA VAL A 215 -14.57 11.92 22.54
C VAL A 215 -13.57 12.32 23.63
N ARG A 216 -12.75 13.36 23.39
CA ARG A 216 -11.81 13.89 24.38
C ARG A 216 -12.52 14.37 25.64
N TYR A 217 -13.60 15.15 25.51
CA TYR A 217 -14.37 15.65 26.63
C TYR A 217 -14.89 14.52 27.53
N MET A 218 -15.40 13.45 26.91
CA MET A 218 -15.94 12.28 27.61
C MET A 218 -14.84 11.45 28.28
N ALA A 219 -13.67 11.32 27.63
CA ALA A 219 -12.50 10.63 28.16
C ALA A 219 -11.90 11.35 29.38
N GLU A 220 -11.71 12.67 29.29
CA GLU A 220 -11.16 13.52 30.37
C GLU A 220 -12.02 13.50 31.63
N ARG A 221 -13.35 13.38 31.47
CA ARG A 221 -14.31 13.28 32.59
C ARG A 221 -14.55 11.86 33.05
N ASN A 222 -13.84 10.88 32.49
CA ASN A 222 -13.96 9.48 32.83
C ASN A 222 -15.42 8.98 32.74
N ALA A 223 -16.13 9.34 31.67
CA ALA A 223 -17.49 8.87 31.42
C ALA A 223 -17.55 7.32 31.44
N GLY A 224 -18.73 6.76 31.73
CA GLY A 224 -18.89 5.33 32.07
C GLY A 224 -18.20 4.35 31.11
N TYR A 225 -18.21 4.60 29.81
CA TYR A 225 -17.47 3.77 28.84
C TYR A 225 -15.96 3.73 29.14
N PHE A 226 -15.32 4.89 29.33
CA PHE A 226 -13.89 5.01 29.63
C PHE A 226 -13.53 4.54 31.04
N ALA A 227 -14.47 4.61 31.98
CA ALA A 227 -14.27 4.12 33.34
C ALA A 227 -14.22 2.58 33.39
N HIS A 228 -15.05 1.90 32.59
CA HIS A 228 -15.13 0.43 32.55
C HIS A 228 -14.24 -0.20 31.48
N GLN A 229 -13.72 0.59 30.53
CA GLN A 229 -12.84 0.12 29.45
C GLN A 229 -11.54 0.95 29.43
N PRO A 230 -10.52 0.60 30.24
CA PRO A 230 -9.28 1.37 30.32
C PRO A 230 -8.58 1.57 28.96
N GLY A 231 -8.65 0.56 28.08
CA GLY A 231 -8.10 0.64 26.72
C GLY A 231 -8.75 1.71 25.84
N ALA A 232 -10.00 2.09 26.12
CA ALA A 232 -10.71 3.12 25.36
C ALA A 232 -10.08 4.51 25.51
N LYS A 233 -9.44 4.81 26.65
CA LYS A 233 -8.72 6.09 26.84
C LYS A 233 -7.50 6.18 25.95
N VAL A 234 -6.71 5.10 25.91
CA VAL A 234 -5.53 5.00 25.04
C VAL A 234 -5.93 5.14 23.57
N LEU A 235 -7.03 4.50 23.17
CA LEU A 235 -7.58 4.65 21.82
C LEU A 235 -8.03 6.08 21.54
N ALA A 236 -8.77 6.71 22.45
CA ALA A 236 -9.24 8.08 22.30
C ALA A 236 -8.08 9.10 22.20
N GLU A 237 -7.03 8.92 22.99
CA GLU A 237 -5.79 9.73 22.91
C GLU A 237 -5.10 9.54 21.57
N HIS A 238 -4.95 8.30 21.12
CA HIS A 238 -4.36 7.99 19.81
C HIS A 238 -5.16 8.61 18.65
N LEU A 239 -6.50 8.63 18.74
CA LEU A 239 -7.34 9.26 17.73
C LEU A 239 -7.09 10.76 17.55
N GLN A 240 -6.66 11.46 18.60
CA GLN A 240 -6.35 12.90 18.53
C GLN A 240 -5.10 13.22 17.69
N GLY A 241 -4.24 12.22 17.44
CA GLY A 241 -3.01 12.38 16.68
C GLY A 241 -3.18 12.28 15.16
N PHE A 242 -4.34 11.82 14.67
CA PHE A 242 -4.57 11.64 13.23
C PHE A 242 -4.99 12.92 12.52
N ASP A 243 -4.68 12.99 11.22
CA ASP A 243 -5.18 14.02 10.31
C ASP A 243 -6.72 13.98 10.25
N LEU A 244 -7.36 15.16 10.30
CA LEU A 244 -8.82 15.26 10.29
C LEU A 244 -9.45 14.70 9.01
N ARG A 245 -8.75 14.75 7.87
CA ARG A 245 -9.20 14.12 6.61
C ARG A 245 -9.26 12.61 6.77
N TYR A 246 -8.25 12.01 7.41
CA TYR A 246 -8.26 10.58 7.72
C TYR A 246 -9.42 10.24 8.66
N ILE A 247 -9.65 11.04 9.70
CA ILE A 247 -10.76 10.79 10.64
C ILE A 247 -12.12 10.88 9.94
N ALA A 248 -12.31 11.88 9.07
CA ALA A 248 -13.52 11.99 8.27
C ALA A 248 -13.73 10.75 7.39
N HIS A 249 -12.70 10.35 6.63
CA HIS A 249 -12.79 9.22 5.71
C HIS A 249 -12.87 7.85 6.39
N GLU A 250 -12.30 7.66 7.58
CA GLU A 250 -12.33 6.35 8.26
C GLU A 250 -13.56 6.20 9.16
N TYR A 251 -13.91 7.23 9.93
CA TYR A 251 -14.88 7.11 11.03
C TYR A 251 -16.27 7.65 10.68
N PHE A 252 -16.42 8.46 9.62
CA PHE A 252 -17.71 9.08 9.28
C PHE A 252 -18.45 8.47 8.09
N ASN A 253 -17.84 7.56 7.33
CA ASN A 253 -18.56 6.81 6.28
C ASN A 253 -19.83 6.17 6.85
N GLU A 254 -20.93 6.20 6.11
CA GLU A 254 -22.22 5.70 6.58
C GLU A 254 -22.20 4.18 6.75
N HIS A 255 -21.78 3.47 5.70
CA HIS A 255 -21.66 2.03 5.70
C HIS A 255 -20.27 1.61 6.15
N TRP A 256 -20.22 0.91 7.27
CA TRP A 256 -18.99 0.44 7.85
C TRP A 256 -19.28 -0.78 8.74
N THR A 257 -18.70 -1.92 8.38
CA THR A 257 -18.94 -3.19 9.07
C THR A 257 -17.64 -3.97 9.11
N PRO A 258 -16.91 -3.96 10.24
CA PRO A 258 -15.79 -4.86 10.49
C PRO A 258 -16.21 -6.32 10.37
N LEU A 259 -15.32 -7.15 9.84
CA LEU A 259 -15.61 -8.54 9.55
C LEU A 259 -14.64 -9.47 10.26
N TYR A 260 -15.13 -10.62 10.69
CA TYR A 260 -14.26 -11.72 11.09
C TYR A 260 -13.66 -12.38 9.86
N PHE A 261 -12.42 -12.87 9.97
CA PHE A 261 -11.79 -13.65 8.92
C PHE A 261 -12.66 -14.83 8.46
N SER A 262 -13.28 -15.56 9.39
CA SER A 262 -14.15 -16.70 9.07
C SER A 262 -15.34 -16.34 8.18
N GLN A 263 -15.87 -15.11 8.30
CA GLN A 263 -16.94 -14.62 7.44
C GLN A 263 -16.43 -14.37 6.03
N VAL A 264 -15.34 -13.61 5.87
CA VAL A 264 -14.78 -13.30 4.55
C VAL A 264 -14.31 -14.58 3.85
N ALA A 265 -13.67 -15.49 4.58
CA ALA A 265 -13.23 -16.77 4.04
C ALA A 265 -14.41 -17.64 3.57
N ARG A 266 -15.56 -17.59 4.25
CA ARG A 266 -16.78 -18.28 3.82
C ARG A 266 -17.35 -17.64 2.54
N GLU A 267 -17.47 -16.31 2.51
CA GLU A 267 -17.97 -15.58 1.33
C GLU A 267 -17.10 -15.87 0.09
N MET A 268 -15.77 -15.88 0.24
CA MET A 268 -14.84 -16.26 -0.84
C MET A 268 -14.98 -17.74 -1.24
N LYS A 269 -15.21 -18.63 -0.27
CA LYS A 269 -15.44 -20.06 -0.54
C LYS A 269 -16.72 -20.30 -1.32
N GLU A 270 -17.79 -19.56 -1.05
CA GLU A 270 -19.08 -19.66 -1.75
C GLU A 270 -18.95 -19.33 -3.25
N VAL A 271 -17.95 -18.50 -3.62
CA VAL A 271 -17.63 -18.17 -5.02
C VAL A 271 -16.48 -19.00 -5.61
N GLY A 272 -16.09 -20.07 -4.92
CA GLY A 272 -15.14 -21.07 -5.41
C GLY A 272 -13.66 -20.74 -5.18
N LEU A 273 -13.35 -19.85 -4.24
CA LEU A 273 -11.99 -19.49 -3.87
C LEU A 273 -11.59 -20.10 -2.52
N ALA A 274 -10.29 -20.34 -2.33
CA ALA A 274 -9.72 -20.81 -1.07
C ALA A 274 -8.68 -19.81 -0.54
N TYR A 275 -8.57 -19.68 0.78
CA TYR A 275 -7.54 -18.83 1.39
C TYR A 275 -6.14 -19.33 1.02
N ALA A 276 -5.29 -18.42 0.54
CA ALA A 276 -3.97 -18.71 -0.01
C ALA A 276 -2.83 -17.96 0.70
N GLY A 277 -3.14 -17.07 1.64
CA GLY A 277 -2.13 -16.34 2.40
C GLY A 277 -2.61 -14.96 2.83
N SER A 278 -1.74 -14.19 3.45
CA SER A 278 -2.05 -12.83 3.90
C SER A 278 -0.86 -11.90 3.76
N LEU A 279 -1.12 -10.60 3.78
CA LEU A 279 -0.12 -9.54 3.83
C LEU A 279 -0.36 -8.68 5.07
N PRO A 280 0.69 -8.13 5.69
CA PRO A 280 2.11 -8.22 5.29
C PRO A 280 2.71 -9.63 5.49
N VAL A 281 3.85 -9.92 4.84
CA VAL A 281 4.35 -11.29 4.60
C VAL A 281 4.59 -12.10 5.88
N GLU A 282 4.97 -11.44 6.98
CA GLU A 282 5.18 -12.03 8.30
C GLU A 282 3.94 -12.76 8.81
N THR A 283 2.74 -12.36 8.38
CA THR A 283 1.47 -12.97 8.81
C THR A 283 1.28 -14.42 8.37
N ASN A 284 2.10 -14.88 7.42
CA ASN A 284 2.14 -16.27 6.96
C ASN A 284 3.01 -17.17 7.85
N TYR A 285 3.86 -16.59 8.71
CA TYR A 285 4.74 -17.32 9.61
C TYR A 285 4.10 -17.39 11.00
N LEU A 286 3.89 -18.62 11.48
CA LEU A 286 3.28 -18.87 12.78
C LEU A 286 4.14 -18.28 13.90
N GLU A 287 5.44 -18.55 13.84
CA GLU A 287 6.43 -18.16 14.83
C GLU A 287 6.63 -16.64 14.90
N ALA A 288 6.34 -15.91 13.82
CA ALA A 288 6.45 -14.44 13.80
C ALA A 288 5.22 -13.74 14.40
N THR A 289 4.05 -14.37 14.32
CA THR A 289 2.77 -13.68 14.60
C THR A 289 1.97 -14.27 15.75
N VAL A 290 2.36 -15.42 16.28
CA VAL A 290 1.65 -16.09 17.37
C VAL A 290 2.60 -16.35 18.52
N LEU A 291 2.22 -15.85 19.70
CA LEU A 291 2.98 -16.06 20.93
C LEU A 291 3.18 -17.58 21.17
N PRO A 292 4.36 -18.01 21.67
CA PRO A 292 4.69 -19.43 21.84
C PRO A 292 3.61 -20.26 22.55
N ALA A 293 2.96 -19.68 23.56
CA ALA A 293 1.91 -20.33 24.34
C ALA A 293 0.67 -20.76 23.52
N PHE A 294 0.44 -20.15 22.36
CA PHE A 294 -0.71 -20.45 21.49
C PHE A 294 -0.34 -21.22 20.23
N GLN A 295 0.95 -21.45 19.95
CA GLN A 295 1.35 -22.05 18.66
C GLN A 295 0.81 -23.47 18.47
N GLU A 296 0.80 -24.30 19.52
CA GLU A 296 0.22 -25.65 19.46
C GLU A 296 -1.29 -25.64 19.19
N LEU A 297 -2.02 -24.65 19.71
CA LEU A 297 -3.45 -24.46 19.38
C LEU A 297 -3.63 -24.20 17.88
N ILE A 298 -2.73 -23.41 17.27
CA ILE A 298 -2.82 -23.11 15.84
C ILE A 298 -2.38 -24.32 14.99
N ARG A 299 -1.29 -25.01 15.35
CA ARG A 299 -0.79 -26.19 14.63
C ARG A 299 -1.79 -27.35 14.64
N SER A 300 -2.47 -27.55 15.77
CA SER A 300 -3.45 -28.64 15.94
C SER A 300 -4.87 -28.30 15.44
N ALA A 301 -5.08 -27.10 14.88
CA ALA A 301 -6.39 -26.71 14.39
C ALA A 301 -6.86 -27.63 13.23
N PRO A 302 -8.11 -28.10 13.24
CA PRO A 302 -8.64 -29.08 12.26
C PRO A 302 -8.78 -28.52 10.84
N SER A 303 -8.65 -27.22 10.66
CA SER A 303 -8.68 -26.58 9.34
C SER A 303 -7.90 -25.28 9.34
N ARG A 304 -7.41 -24.88 8.17
CA ARG A 304 -6.73 -23.59 8.00
C ARG A 304 -7.63 -22.41 8.37
N THR A 305 -8.93 -22.50 8.08
CA THR A 305 -9.89 -21.43 8.44
C THR A 305 -9.98 -21.24 9.95
N LEU A 306 -10.01 -22.33 10.72
CA LEU A 306 -10.06 -22.24 12.18
C LEU A 306 -8.71 -21.77 12.75
N ALA A 307 -7.59 -22.23 12.18
CA ALA A 307 -6.26 -21.77 12.55
C ALA A 307 -6.13 -20.24 12.45
N GLU A 308 -6.51 -19.66 11.30
CA GLU A 308 -6.45 -18.21 11.08
C GLU A 308 -7.47 -17.45 11.94
N THR A 309 -8.64 -18.03 12.22
CA THR A 309 -9.61 -17.46 13.15
C THR A 309 -9.05 -17.37 14.57
N HIS A 310 -8.39 -18.43 15.05
CA HIS A 310 -7.71 -18.39 16.35
C HIS A 310 -6.54 -17.40 16.36
N LYS A 311 -5.78 -17.30 15.27
CA LYS A 311 -4.74 -16.27 15.13
C LYS A 311 -5.30 -14.86 15.34
N ASP A 312 -6.48 -14.55 14.81
CA ASP A 312 -7.10 -13.23 15.00
C ASP A 312 -7.42 -12.93 16.47
N PHE A 313 -7.90 -13.92 17.24
CA PHE A 313 -8.14 -13.71 18.67
C PHE A 313 -6.86 -13.60 19.50
N VAL A 314 -5.76 -14.20 19.04
CA VAL A 314 -4.45 -14.06 19.70
C VAL A 314 -3.80 -12.71 19.37
N ARG A 315 -3.96 -12.23 18.13
CA ARG A 315 -3.27 -11.04 17.59
C ARG A 315 -4.07 -9.75 17.71
N ASP A 316 -5.39 -9.84 17.85
CA ASP A 316 -6.32 -8.71 17.86
C ASP A 316 -6.14 -7.74 16.66
N PRO A 317 -6.07 -8.24 15.40
CA PRO A 317 -5.79 -7.38 14.26
C PRO A 317 -6.98 -6.46 13.97
N ARG A 318 -6.68 -5.20 13.67
CA ARG A 318 -7.67 -4.21 13.19
C ARG A 318 -7.85 -4.26 11.69
N PHE A 319 -6.95 -4.85 10.96
CA PHE A 319 -6.99 -4.86 9.50
C PHE A 319 -6.39 -6.13 8.98
N ARG A 320 -7.03 -6.73 7.98
CA ARG A 320 -6.52 -7.90 7.27
C ARG A 320 -6.37 -7.58 5.79
N ILE A 321 -5.38 -8.19 5.16
CA ILE A 321 -5.15 -8.16 3.73
C ILE A 321 -4.95 -9.60 3.30
N ASP A 322 -6.02 -10.25 2.85
CA ASP A 322 -6.00 -11.69 2.61
C ASP A 322 -5.95 -11.98 1.11
N VAL A 323 -5.17 -13.00 0.76
CA VAL A 323 -5.07 -13.54 -0.60
C VAL A 323 -5.89 -14.81 -0.68
N TYR A 324 -6.71 -14.91 -1.71
CA TYR A 324 -7.55 -16.06 -2.02
C TYR A 324 -7.23 -16.56 -3.43
N ALA A 325 -7.17 -17.87 -3.63
CA ALA A 325 -6.86 -18.48 -4.91
C ALA A 325 -8.08 -19.20 -5.48
N ARG A 326 -8.26 -19.12 -6.79
CA ARG A 326 -9.09 -20.09 -7.51
C ARG A 326 -8.26 -21.34 -7.78
N ALA A 327 -8.84 -22.51 -7.54
CA ALA A 327 -8.20 -23.77 -7.91
C ALA A 327 -7.71 -23.73 -9.38
N GLY A 328 -6.43 -24.01 -9.59
CA GLY A 328 -5.82 -24.11 -10.91
C GLY A 328 -5.70 -25.56 -11.38
N ALA A 329 -5.33 -25.75 -12.64
CA ALA A 329 -5.09 -27.07 -13.23
C ALA A 329 -3.71 -27.68 -12.87
N ALA A 330 -2.79 -26.88 -12.30
CA ALA A 330 -1.44 -27.31 -12.00
C ALA A 330 -1.38 -28.14 -10.71
N ALA A 331 -0.74 -29.30 -10.77
CA ALA A 331 -0.37 -30.06 -9.58
C ALA A 331 0.65 -29.25 -8.75
N ALA A 332 0.60 -29.40 -7.42
CA ALA A 332 1.62 -28.82 -6.55
C ALA A 332 3.01 -29.35 -6.99
N PRO A 333 4.02 -28.48 -7.12
CA PRO A 333 5.35 -28.91 -7.53
C PRO A 333 5.96 -29.86 -6.49
N ALA A 334 6.83 -30.76 -6.96
CA ALA A 334 7.50 -31.74 -6.11
C ALA A 334 8.48 -31.09 -5.10
N GLU A 335 9.05 -29.94 -5.45
CA GLU A 335 9.94 -29.15 -4.59
C GLU A 335 9.33 -27.77 -4.31
N ALA A 336 9.34 -27.35 -3.04
CA ALA A 336 8.85 -26.03 -2.63
C ALA A 336 9.63 -24.88 -3.29
N SER A 337 10.91 -25.09 -3.61
CA SER A 337 11.77 -24.12 -4.29
C SER A 337 11.26 -23.70 -5.67
N ALA A 338 10.55 -24.61 -6.37
CA ALA A 338 10.01 -24.34 -7.69
C ALA A 338 8.89 -23.28 -7.67
N LEU A 339 8.19 -23.11 -6.54
CA LEU A 339 7.20 -22.05 -6.35
C LEU A 339 7.83 -20.65 -6.38
N PHE A 340 9.13 -20.57 -6.09
CA PHE A 340 9.88 -19.32 -6.03
C PHE A 340 10.73 -19.05 -7.28
N ALA A 341 10.67 -19.92 -8.29
CA ALA A 341 11.50 -19.81 -9.48
C ALA A 341 11.22 -18.53 -10.30
N GLY A 342 10.01 -17.99 -10.21
CA GLY A 342 9.60 -16.75 -10.88
C GLY A 342 9.99 -15.47 -10.15
N PHE A 343 10.66 -15.55 -8.99
CA PHE A 343 11.03 -14.39 -8.18
C PHE A 343 12.54 -14.17 -8.20
N ALA A 344 12.92 -12.91 -8.27
CA ALA A 344 14.22 -12.45 -7.78
C ALA A 344 14.09 -11.94 -6.33
N PHE A 345 15.22 -11.67 -5.68
CA PHE A 345 15.27 -11.09 -4.35
C PHE A 345 16.24 -9.91 -4.37
N ALA A 346 15.84 -8.78 -3.79
CA ALA A 346 16.62 -7.56 -3.77
C ALA A 346 16.85 -7.09 -2.34
N LEU A 347 18.00 -6.48 -2.05
CA LEU A 347 18.21 -5.79 -0.78
C LEU A 347 17.32 -4.55 -0.69
N THR A 348 16.82 -4.26 0.52
CA THR A 348 16.05 -3.04 0.81
C THR A 348 16.96 -1.82 1.02
N ARG A 349 18.25 -2.05 1.27
CA ARG A 349 19.28 -1.06 1.61
C ARG A 349 20.62 -1.44 1.00
N PRO A 350 21.61 -0.53 0.94
CA PRO A 350 22.98 -0.89 0.64
C PRO A 350 23.49 -2.03 1.52
N ALA A 351 24.40 -2.85 1.00
CA ALA A 351 24.91 -4.05 1.66
C ALA A 351 25.43 -3.76 3.08
N GLU A 352 26.18 -2.66 3.24
CA GLU A 352 26.76 -2.22 4.52
C GLU A 352 25.73 -1.73 5.54
N HIS A 353 24.52 -1.39 5.09
CA HIS A 353 23.41 -0.91 5.92
C HIS A 353 22.26 -1.92 6.00
N THR A 354 22.46 -3.13 5.49
CA THR A 354 21.44 -4.17 5.50
C THR A 354 21.23 -4.68 6.93
N PRO A 355 19.99 -4.66 7.46
CA PRO A 355 19.73 -5.10 8.82
C PRO A 355 19.96 -6.61 8.96
N LEU A 356 20.69 -7.00 10.01
CA LEU A 356 20.82 -8.41 10.44
C LEU A 356 19.85 -8.77 11.56
N GLN A 357 19.08 -7.80 12.04
CA GLN A 357 18.07 -7.96 13.08
C GLN A 357 16.84 -7.14 12.68
N GLY A 358 15.67 -7.68 12.97
CA GLY A 358 14.41 -6.98 12.70
C GLY A 358 13.26 -7.62 13.45
N ARG A 359 12.23 -6.82 13.68
CA ARG A 359 10.97 -7.29 14.23
C ARG A 359 10.07 -7.72 13.07
N ALA A 360 9.49 -8.91 13.18
CA ALA A 360 8.45 -9.39 12.27
C ALA A 360 7.23 -9.78 13.10
N GLY A 361 6.11 -9.09 12.88
CA GLY A 361 4.94 -9.21 13.74
C GLY A 361 5.27 -8.81 15.19
N GLU A 362 5.09 -9.75 16.10
CA GLU A 362 5.30 -9.52 17.54
C GLU A 362 6.66 -10.02 18.05
N MET A 363 7.52 -10.51 17.15
CA MET A 363 8.74 -11.21 17.52
C MET A 363 9.98 -10.58 16.89
N ASP A 364 11.09 -10.59 17.63
CA ASP A 364 12.39 -10.18 17.14
C ASP A 364 13.14 -11.36 16.53
N PHE A 365 13.71 -11.14 15.34
CA PHE A 365 14.49 -12.11 14.59
C PHE A 365 15.91 -11.59 14.39
N THR A 366 16.88 -12.51 14.41
CA THR A 366 18.28 -12.22 14.10
C THR A 366 18.76 -13.19 13.03
N LEU A 367 19.32 -12.64 11.96
CA LEU A 367 19.96 -13.39 10.89
C LEU A 367 21.36 -13.82 11.36
N GLN A 368 21.57 -15.13 11.50
CA GLN A 368 22.83 -15.69 11.99
C GLN A 368 23.33 -16.81 11.08
N GLY A 369 24.63 -16.81 10.79
CA GLY A 369 25.29 -17.84 9.99
C GLY A 369 26.07 -17.27 8.81
N ALA A 370 26.96 -18.09 8.24
CA ALA A 370 27.86 -17.69 7.16
C ALA A 370 27.15 -17.35 5.84
N LEU A 371 25.92 -17.85 5.65
CA LEU A 371 25.14 -17.65 4.43
C LEU A 371 24.67 -16.19 4.27
N PHE A 372 24.28 -15.50 5.34
CA PHE A 372 23.71 -14.16 5.24
C PHE A 372 24.69 -13.11 4.68
N PRO A 373 25.94 -12.99 5.16
CA PRO A 373 26.90 -12.09 4.55
C PRO A 373 27.16 -12.38 3.07
N LEU A 374 27.16 -13.65 2.66
CA LEU A 374 27.37 -14.06 1.27
C LEU A 374 26.16 -13.67 0.40
N LEU A 375 24.93 -13.89 0.87
CA LEU A 375 23.72 -13.44 0.17
C LEU A 375 23.67 -11.91 0.07
N ILE A 376 24.03 -11.18 1.13
CA ILE A 376 24.10 -9.72 1.10
C ILE A 376 25.11 -9.25 0.04
N ALA A 377 26.30 -9.85 -0.01
CA ALA A 377 27.29 -9.53 -1.03
C ALA A 377 26.78 -9.86 -2.45
N ALA A 378 26.14 -11.03 -2.63
CA ALA A 378 25.60 -11.47 -3.91
C ALA A 378 24.46 -10.59 -4.44
N LEU A 379 23.67 -10.00 -3.54
CA LEU A 379 22.54 -9.11 -3.86
C LEU A 379 22.91 -7.62 -3.88
N ALA A 380 24.15 -7.26 -3.53
CA ALA A 380 24.60 -5.86 -3.48
C ALA A 380 24.52 -5.15 -4.84
N ALA A 381 24.70 -5.90 -5.93
CA ALA A 381 24.61 -5.38 -7.30
C ALA A 381 23.16 -5.32 -7.84
N GLY A 382 22.19 -5.83 -7.09
CA GLY A 382 20.77 -5.81 -7.43
C GLY A 382 20.09 -7.17 -7.30
N PRO A 383 18.80 -7.24 -7.67
CA PRO A 383 18.02 -8.44 -7.52
C PRO A 383 18.62 -9.63 -8.27
N ARG A 384 18.57 -10.81 -7.65
CA ARG A 384 18.93 -12.09 -8.28
C ARG A 384 17.91 -13.17 -7.96
N THR A 385 17.71 -14.09 -8.88
CA THR A 385 16.90 -15.30 -8.68
C THR A 385 17.65 -16.35 -7.86
N LEU A 386 16.91 -17.28 -7.27
CA LEU A 386 17.51 -18.45 -6.60
C LEU A 386 18.41 -19.25 -7.56
N ALA A 387 18.03 -19.38 -8.83
CA ALA A 387 18.81 -20.09 -9.83
C ALA A 387 20.18 -19.42 -10.08
N GLU A 388 20.23 -18.09 -10.15
CA GLU A 388 21.48 -17.36 -10.30
C GLU A 388 22.34 -17.44 -9.04
N LEU A 389 21.75 -17.39 -7.85
CA LEU A 389 22.48 -17.52 -6.58
C LEU A 389 23.12 -18.92 -6.44
N ARG A 390 22.42 -19.97 -6.87
CA ARG A 390 22.98 -21.34 -6.92
C ARG A 390 24.16 -21.48 -7.88
N ALA A 391 24.20 -20.66 -8.93
CA ALA A 391 25.30 -20.66 -9.88
C ALA A 391 26.51 -19.84 -9.38
N ASP A 392 26.39 -19.14 -8.25
CA ASP A 392 27.47 -18.35 -7.67
C ASP A 392 28.50 -19.24 -6.97
N PRO A 393 29.79 -19.22 -7.38
CA PRO A 393 30.82 -20.04 -6.76
C PRO A 393 31.00 -19.77 -5.26
N GLN A 394 30.68 -18.57 -4.77
CA GLN A 394 30.79 -18.24 -3.34
C GLN A 394 29.68 -18.89 -2.50
N LEU A 395 28.61 -19.35 -3.14
CA LEU A 395 27.45 -19.98 -2.51
C LEU A 395 27.39 -21.50 -2.76
N ALA A 396 28.41 -22.07 -3.41
CA ALA A 396 28.42 -23.48 -3.85
C ALA A 396 28.29 -24.51 -2.71
N ASP A 397 28.65 -24.14 -1.48
CA ASP A 397 28.56 -25.00 -0.29
C ASP A 397 27.15 -25.10 0.30
N PHE A 398 26.21 -24.26 -0.15
CA PHE A 398 24.83 -24.23 0.35
C PHE A 398 23.88 -24.82 -0.68
N ASP A 399 22.85 -25.53 -0.23
CA ASP A 399 21.82 -26.02 -1.12
C ASP A 399 20.73 -24.96 -1.38
N ALA A 400 19.83 -25.26 -2.31
CA ALA A 400 18.77 -24.33 -2.69
C ALA A 400 17.71 -24.11 -1.62
N ALA A 401 17.48 -25.11 -0.77
CA ALA A 401 16.49 -25.03 0.30
C ALA A 401 17.01 -24.10 1.40
N ASP A 402 18.28 -24.22 1.78
CA ASP A 402 18.96 -23.34 2.74
C ASP A 402 19.02 -21.90 2.23
N MET A 403 19.40 -21.70 0.96
CA MET A 403 19.38 -20.38 0.33
C MET A 403 17.99 -19.76 0.34
N LEU A 404 16.96 -20.51 -0.07
CA LEU A 404 15.59 -20.01 -0.08
C LEU A 404 15.09 -19.68 1.33
N ALA A 405 15.36 -20.53 2.31
CA ALA A 405 14.99 -20.29 3.71
C ALA A 405 15.68 -19.03 4.25
N ALA A 406 16.96 -18.82 3.94
CA ALA A 406 17.68 -17.61 4.33
C ALA A 406 17.12 -16.36 3.63
N LEU A 407 16.79 -16.42 2.33
CA LEU A 407 16.14 -15.33 1.61
C LEU A 407 14.77 -14.98 2.20
N GLN A 408 13.98 -15.99 2.56
CA GLN A 408 12.68 -15.80 3.24
C GLN A 408 12.85 -15.13 4.62
N GLN A 409 13.88 -15.49 5.38
CA GLN A 409 14.21 -14.80 6.64
C GLN A 409 14.66 -13.36 6.41
N MET A 410 15.46 -13.10 5.36
CA MET A 410 15.83 -11.73 4.97
C MET A 410 14.59 -10.89 4.60
N VAL A 411 13.62 -11.48 3.89
CA VAL A 411 12.34 -10.82 3.59
C VAL A 411 11.54 -10.56 4.87
N LEU A 412 11.49 -11.54 5.77
CA LEU A 412 10.77 -11.45 7.05
C LEU A 412 11.27 -10.29 7.92
N VAL A 413 12.58 -10.03 7.94
CA VAL A 413 13.18 -8.92 8.73
C VAL A 413 13.37 -7.63 7.93
N HIS A 414 12.79 -7.54 6.73
CA HIS A 414 12.92 -6.39 5.83
C HIS A 414 14.37 -6.07 5.41
N ALA A 415 15.26 -7.06 5.41
CA ALA A 415 16.60 -6.96 4.82
C ALA A 415 16.56 -7.12 3.29
N ALA A 416 15.60 -7.91 2.80
CA ALA A 416 15.34 -8.11 1.39
C ALA A 416 13.85 -7.98 1.07
N LEU A 417 13.52 -7.95 -0.21
CA LEU A 417 12.16 -7.98 -0.73
C LEU A 417 12.09 -8.89 -1.97
N PRO A 418 10.95 -9.54 -2.23
CA PRO A 418 10.74 -10.25 -3.49
C PRO A 418 10.66 -9.25 -4.64
N ALA A 419 11.30 -9.59 -5.75
CA ALA A 419 11.45 -8.75 -6.93
C ALA A 419 10.97 -9.47 -8.18
N LEU A 420 10.57 -8.70 -9.19
CA LEU A 420 10.02 -9.20 -10.44
C LEU A 420 11.10 -9.86 -11.31
N ARG A 421 12.28 -9.25 -11.40
CA ARG A 421 13.36 -9.69 -12.31
C ARG A 421 14.73 -9.41 -11.71
N SER A 422 15.73 -10.11 -12.22
CA SER A 422 17.13 -9.84 -11.90
C SER A 422 17.60 -8.52 -12.46
N ALA A 423 18.57 -7.88 -11.77
CA ALA A 423 19.18 -6.66 -12.27
C ALA A 423 20.06 -6.91 -13.50
N PRO A 424 20.00 -6.04 -14.51
CA PRO A 424 21.03 -5.98 -15.52
C PRO A 424 22.34 -5.45 -14.92
N PRO A 425 23.50 -5.75 -15.54
CA PRO A 425 24.78 -5.18 -15.12
C PRO A 425 24.72 -3.65 -15.08
N TYR A 426 25.35 -3.04 -14.08
CA TYR A 426 25.42 -1.58 -13.98
C TYR A 426 26.19 -1.01 -15.19
N PRO A 427 25.61 -0.07 -15.95
CA PRO A 427 26.21 0.42 -17.19
C PRO A 427 27.42 1.36 -16.97
N GLY A 428 27.76 1.68 -15.71
CA GLY A 428 28.90 2.50 -15.34
C GLY A 428 28.56 3.98 -15.11
N ALA A 429 29.47 4.70 -14.45
CA ALA A 429 29.27 6.09 -14.00
C ALA A 429 29.00 7.10 -15.14
N GLY A 430 29.41 6.78 -16.38
CA GLY A 430 29.19 7.64 -17.54
C GLY A 430 27.86 7.44 -18.27
N ALA A 431 27.07 6.42 -17.90
CA ALA A 431 25.81 6.10 -18.58
C ALA A 431 24.79 7.24 -18.45
N ALA A 432 23.85 7.37 -19.37
CA ALA A 432 22.69 8.24 -19.18
C ALA A 432 21.62 7.44 -18.44
N LEU A 433 21.41 7.75 -17.15
CA LEU A 433 20.37 7.12 -16.32
C LEU A 433 19.34 8.18 -15.92
N GLY A 434 18.07 7.79 -15.91
CA GLY A 434 16.99 8.68 -15.53
C GLY A 434 15.76 7.95 -15.02
N LEU A 435 14.82 8.72 -14.48
CA LEU A 435 13.52 8.20 -14.09
C LEU A 435 12.70 7.85 -15.33
N SER A 436 11.86 6.82 -15.21
CA SER A 436 10.87 6.49 -16.25
C SER A 436 9.91 7.66 -16.52
N ARG A 437 9.30 7.67 -17.70
CA ARG A 437 8.28 8.68 -18.06
C ARG A 437 7.17 8.75 -17.01
N PHE A 438 6.72 7.61 -16.51
CA PHE A 438 5.71 7.54 -15.47
C PHE A 438 6.19 8.19 -14.16
N ASN A 439 7.41 7.89 -13.70
CA ASN A 439 7.97 8.50 -12.50
C ASN A 439 8.10 10.03 -12.61
N CYS A 440 8.49 10.55 -13.77
CA CYS A 440 8.49 11.98 -14.04
C CYS A 440 7.08 12.60 -13.97
N ALA A 441 6.08 11.94 -14.58
CA ALA A 441 4.69 12.38 -14.54
C ALA A 441 4.11 12.33 -13.11
N LEU A 442 4.45 11.31 -12.34
CA LEU A 442 4.05 11.16 -10.93
C LEU A 442 4.63 12.28 -10.07
N LEU A 443 5.90 12.64 -10.27
CA LEU A 443 6.52 13.77 -9.57
C LEU A 443 5.77 15.07 -9.85
N GLU A 444 5.47 15.34 -11.12
CA GLU A 444 4.70 16.52 -11.52
C GLU A 444 3.29 16.52 -10.92
N TYR A 445 2.60 15.39 -10.94
CA TYR A 445 1.29 15.21 -10.32
C TYR A 445 1.32 15.52 -8.80
N LYS A 446 2.38 15.10 -8.11
CA LYS A 446 2.55 15.26 -6.65
C LYS A 446 3.16 16.59 -6.21
N LEU A 447 3.56 17.46 -7.13
CA LEU A 447 4.00 18.81 -6.77
C LEU A 447 2.87 19.68 -6.20
N GLY A 448 1.63 19.44 -6.65
CA GLY A 448 0.46 20.23 -6.26
C GLY A 448 -0.29 19.67 -5.04
N SER A 449 0.16 18.55 -4.47
CA SER A 449 -0.49 17.91 -3.33
C SER A 449 0.20 18.25 -2.00
N ASP A 450 -0.60 18.49 -0.96
CA ASP A 450 -0.15 18.59 0.45
C ASP A 450 0.16 17.20 1.08
N ASP A 451 0.36 16.16 0.26
CA ASP A 451 0.65 14.80 0.71
C ASP A 451 2.08 14.69 1.26
N ALA A 452 2.34 13.62 2.02
CA ALA A 452 3.62 13.32 2.66
C ALA A 452 4.83 13.47 1.69
N ASP A 453 5.98 13.87 2.25
CA ASP A 453 7.21 14.09 1.48
C ASP A 453 7.82 12.82 0.86
N GLU A 454 7.39 11.63 1.30
CA GLU A 454 7.80 10.35 0.69
C GLU A 454 6.92 9.98 -0.51
N LEU A 455 7.56 9.55 -1.60
CA LEU A 455 6.94 9.16 -2.84
C LEU A 455 7.34 7.73 -3.22
N GLY A 456 6.34 6.89 -3.50
CA GLY A 456 6.57 5.59 -4.11
C GLY A 456 6.87 5.75 -5.60
N LEU A 457 8.15 5.64 -5.98
CA LEU A 457 8.57 5.64 -7.38
C LEU A 457 8.48 4.22 -7.96
N ALA A 458 7.88 4.11 -9.15
CA ALA A 458 7.79 2.86 -9.91
C ALA A 458 9.17 2.23 -10.10
N SER A 459 9.24 0.93 -9.87
CA SER A 459 10.45 0.12 -10.00
C SER A 459 10.17 -1.07 -10.92
N SER A 460 10.79 -1.06 -12.10
CA SER A 460 10.60 -2.09 -13.14
C SER A 460 11.23 -3.43 -12.76
N LEU A 461 12.27 -3.43 -11.94
CA LEU A 461 12.93 -4.65 -11.47
C LEU A 461 12.22 -5.27 -10.26
N LEU A 462 11.63 -4.46 -9.37
CA LEU A 462 10.92 -4.97 -8.22
C LEU A 462 9.46 -5.32 -8.55
N GLY A 463 8.87 -4.73 -9.60
CA GLY A 463 7.44 -4.90 -9.93
C GLY A 463 6.51 -4.21 -8.93
N THR A 464 7.02 -3.19 -8.24
CA THR A 464 6.32 -2.42 -7.19
C THR A 464 6.94 -1.02 -7.14
N ALA A 465 6.94 -0.36 -5.99
CA ALA A 465 7.56 0.95 -5.81
C ALA A 465 8.68 0.95 -4.77
N VAL A 466 9.63 1.86 -4.94
CA VAL A 466 10.62 2.24 -3.93
C VAL A 466 10.23 3.57 -3.33
N GLN A 467 10.17 3.65 -2.00
CA GLN A 467 9.89 4.90 -1.31
C GLN A 467 11.12 5.79 -1.32
N LEU A 468 10.98 7.01 -1.83
CA LEU A 468 12.04 8.01 -1.89
C LEU A 468 11.50 9.38 -1.50
N PRO A 469 12.28 10.21 -0.79
CA PRO A 469 11.91 11.60 -0.57
C PRO A 469 11.68 12.31 -1.91
N ARG A 470 10.60 13.08 -2.01
CA ARG A 470 10.26 13.86 -3.22
C ARG A 470 11.40 14.79 -3.65
N SER A 471 12.07 15.42 -2.69
CA SER A 471 13.23 16.29 -2.94
C SER A 471 14.37 15.54 -3.64
N GLU A 472 14.59 14.29 -3.27
CA GLU A 472 15.61 13.43 -3.86
C GLU A 472 15.20 12.96 -5.26
N ALA A 473 13.96 12.51 -5.43
CA ALA A 473 13.44 12.09 -6.72
C ALA A 473 13.53 13.20 -7.78
N LEU A 474 13.25 14.45 -7.38
CA LEU A 474 13.40 15.62 -8.25
C LEU A 474 14.85 15.90 -8.66
N VAL A 475 15.81 15.61 -7.78
CA VAL A 475 17.24 15.71 -8.11
C VAL A 475 17.61 14.70 -9.20
N TRP A 476 17.16 13.45 -9.09
CA TRP A 476 17.42 12.44 -10.11
C TRP A 476 16.78 12.79 -11.46
N MET A 477 15.57 13.35 -11.44
CA MET A 477 14.94 13.90 -12.64
C MET A 477 15.79 15.01 -13.28
N ALA A 478 16.30 15.94 -12.47
CA ALA A 478 17.11 17.05 -12.94
C ALA A 478 18.48 16.62 -13.49
N LEU A 479 19.11 15.64 -12.84
CA LEU A 479 20.37 15.05 -13.29
C LEU A 479 20.22 14.41 -14.66
N ALA A 480 19.13 13.66 -14.88
CA ALA A 480 18.83 13.06 -16.17
C ALA A 480 18.52 14.10 -17.26
N ALA A 481 17.80 15.18 -16.91
CA ALA A 481 17.37 16.19 -17.87
C ALA A 481 18.48 17.16 -18.31
N ALA A 482 19.41 17.52 -17.41
CA ALA A 482 20.35 18.63 -17.64
C ALA A 482 21.82 18.26 -17.44
N GLY A 483 22.12 17.08 -16.90
CA GLY A 483 23.45 16.69 -16.44
C GLY A 483 23.85 17.36 -15.13
N ARG A 484 24.90 16.83 -14.47
CA ARG A 484 25.33 17.25 -13.12
C ARG A 484 25.60 18.75 -13.01
N ASP A 485 26.25 19.35 -14.00
CA ASP A 485 26.67 20.75 -13.97
C ASP A 485 25.50 21.74 -14.04
N ARG A 486 24.37 21.35 -14.66
CA ARG A 486 23.20 22.22 -14.89
C ARG A 486 21.96 21.79 -14.11
N ALA A 487 22.00 20.67 -13.40
CA ALA A 487 20.84 20.11 -12.70
C ALA A 487 20.23 21.07 -11.67
N ALA A 488 21.07 21.80 -10.92
CA ALA A 488 20.59 22.77 -9.92
C ALA A 488 19.75 23.89 -10.57
N ASP A 489 20.31 24.54 -11.60
CA ASP A 489 19.66 25.67 -12.27
C ASP A 489 18.41 25.20 -13.04
N TRP A 490 18.49 24.02 -13.66
CA TRP A 490 17.35 23.39 -14.31
C TRP A 490 16.22 23.13 -13.32
N LEU A 491 16.51 22.52 -12.17
CA LEU A 491 15.48 22.19 -11.17
C LEU A 491 14.85 23.45 -10.57
N ILE A 492 15.65 24.48 -10.29
CA ILE A 492 15.15 25.77 -9.79
C ILE A 492 14.22 26.41 -10.82
N ALA A 493 14.60 26.44 -12.10
CA ALA A 493 13.76 26.97 -13.17
C ALA A 493 12.47 26.15 -13.32
N TRP A 494 12.57 24.82 -13.28
CA TRP A 494 11.45 23.89 -13.41
C TRP A 494 10.43 24.03 -12.27
N LEU A 495 10.89 24.20 -11.03
CA LEU A 495 10.05 24.44 -9.85
C LEU A 495 9.38 25.81 -9.90
N LYS A 496 10.12 26.86 -10.28
CA LYS A 496 9.58 28.24 -10.44
C LYS A 496 8.46 28.29 -11.47
N ALA A 497 8.64 27.63 -12.61
CA ALA A 497 7.63 27.57 -13.66
C ALA A 497 6.31 26.92 -13.18
N ARG A 498 6.40 26.01 -12.21
CA ARG A 498 5.25 25.28 -11.62
C ARG A 498 4.72 25.88 -10.34
N ARG A 499 5.30 26.99 -9.86
CA ARG A 499 4.99 27.61 -8.56
C ARG A 499 5.04 26.61 -7.39
N ALA A 500 5.91 25.60 -7.50
CA ALA A 500 6.01 24.54 -6.52
C ALA A 500 6.97 24.92 -5.38
N SER A 501 6.53 24.68 -4.14
CA SER A 501 7.27 25.02 -2.91
C SER A 501 8.17 23.85 -2.48
N LEU A 502 9.40 23.81 -3.00
CA LEU A 502 10.54 23.16 -2.34
C LEU A 502 11.60 24.17 -1.88
N LEU A 503 11.38 25.45 -2.25
CA LEU A 503 12.28 26.54 -2.02
C LEU A 503 11.67 27.43 -0.94
N GLN A 504 12.39 27.65 0.15
CA GLN A 504 11.96 28.57 1.20
C GLN A 504 12.25 30.02 0.77
N PRO A 505 11.44 31.01 1.18
CA PRO A 505 11.80 32.41 1.00
C PRO A 505 13.06 32.72 1.83
N GLY A 506 14.14 33.10 1.15
CA GLY A 506 15.39 33.51 1.76
C GLY A 506 15.37 34.98 2.21
N PRO A 507 16.43 35.44 2.90
CA PRO A 507 16.56 36.82 3.35
C PRO A 507 16.41 37.80 2.18
N GLY A 508 15.50 38.77 2.31
CA GLY A 508 15.24 39.78 1.27
C GLY A 508 14.37 39.32 0.10
N GLY A 509 13.68 38.19 0.19
CA GLY A 509 12.75 37.71 -0.84
C GLY A 509 13.42 36.93 -1.99
N ALA A 510 14.73 36.66 -1.89
CA ALA A 510 15.43 35.76 -2.80
C ALA A 510 15.02 34.30 -2.54
N THR A 511 14.91 33.49 -3.59
CA THR A 511 14.62 32.07 -3.48
C THR A 511 15.82 31.32 -2.88
N ASP A 512 15.67 30.66 -1.72
CA ASP A 512 16.75 29.86 -1.14
C ASP A 512 16.94 28.54 -1.91
N SER A 513 18.10 28.42 -2.57
CA SER A 513 18.48 27.22 -3.32
C SER A 513 19.32 26.23 -2.52
N GLY A 514 19.63 26.52 -1.25
CA GLY A 514 20.40 25.67 -0.34
C GLY A 514 19.90 24.22 -0.29
N PRO A 515 18.58 23.97 -0.08
CA PRO A 515 18.04 22.61 -0.04
C PRO A 515 18.28 21.81 -1.34
N VAL A 516 18.15 22.46 -2.51
CA VAL A 516 18.41 21.83 -3.81
C VAL A 516 19.87 21.44 -3.97
N ARG A 517 20.80 22.32 -3.55
CA ARG A 517 22.25 22.05 -3.63
C ARG A 517 22.66 20.93 -2.69
N THR A 518 22.11 20.88 -1.48
CA THR A 518 22.35 19.80 -0.52
C THR A 518 21.85 18.46 -1.05
N ALA A 519 20.64 18.40 -1.61
CA ALA A 519 20.10 17.17 -2.19
C ALA A 519 20.92 16.68 -3.40
N LEU A 520 21.42 17.61 -4.24
CA LEU A 520 22.33 17.28 -5.34
C LEU A 520 23.68 16.72 -4.88
N ALA A 521 24.22 17.22 -3.77
CA ALA A 521 25.45 16.70 -3.19
C ALA A 521 25.27 15.26 -2.65
N ALA A 522 24.08 14.94 -2.15
CA ALA A 522 23.72 13.59 -1.68
C ALA A 522 23.40 12.60 -2.81
N ALA A 523 23.22 13.07 -4.05
CA ALA A 523 23.04 12.21 -5.22
C ALA A 523 24.40 11.77 -5.77
N ASP A 524 25.01 10.80 -5.10
CA ASP A 524 26.33 10.25 -5.42
C ASP A 524 26.26 8.96 -6.26
N GLU A 525 27.42 8.45 -6.64
CA GLU A 525 27.54 7.26 -7.50
C GLU A 525 27.08 5.96 -6.81
N PRO A 526 27.40 5.69 -5.53
CA PRO A 526 26.83 4.54 -4.81
C PRO A 526 25.30 4.56 -4.80
N LYS A 527 24.68 5.71 -4.51
CA LYS A 527 23.22 5.81 -4.49
C LYS A 527 22.60 5.61 -5.87
N ARG A 528 23.25 6.13 -6.90
CA ARG A 528 22.87 5.91 -8.29
C ARG A 528 22.87 4.42 -8.67
N GLN A 529 23.90 3.69 -8.25
CA GLN A 529 23.99 2.24 -8.47
C GLN A 529 22.86 1.50 -7.77
N VAL A 530 22.55 1.86 -6.52
CA VAL A 530 21.44 1.27 -5.77
C VAL A 530 20.10 1.52 -6.46
N LEU A 531 19.83 2.75 -6.89
CA LEU A 531 18.57 3.07 -7.56
C LEU A 531 18.43 2.43 -8.95
N HIS A 532 19.55 2.25 -9.67
CA HIS A 532 19.57 1.46 -10.89
C HIS A 532 19.33 -0.02 -10.62
N ALA A 533 20.00 -0.57 -9.60
CA ALA A 533 19.84 -1.96 -9.17
C ALA A 533 18.41 -2.25 -8.70
N MET A 534 17.71 -1.26 -8.13
CA MET A 534 16.28 -1.35 -7.81
C MET A 534 15.38 -1.03 -9.00
N GLY A 535 15.88 -0.69 -10.19
CA GLY A 535 15.05 -0.39 -11.37
C GLY A 535 14.23 0.90 -11.26
N VAL A 536 14.64 1.83 -10.39
CA VAL A 536 14.07 3.18 -10.30
C VAL A 536 14.70 4.10 -11.35
N LEU A 537 16.02 3.95 -11.53
CA LEU A 537 16.78 4.60 -12.60
C LEU A 537 17.00 3.61 -13.75
N GLU A 538 16.59 4.02 -14.93
CA GLU A 538 16.69 3.22 -16.15
C GLU A 538 17.63 3.89 -17.14
N ALA A 539 18.18 3.10 -18.06
CA ALA A 539 18.96 3.64 -19.16
C ALA A 539 18.06 4.53 -20.04
N VAL A 540 18.41 5.80 -20.16
CA VAL A 540 17.71 6.77 -20.99
C VAL A 540 18.58 7.15 -22.19
N ALA A 541 17.95 7.57 -23.28
CA ALA A 541 18.69 8.18 -24.37
C ALA A 541 19.44 9.42 -23.83
N PRO A 542 20.70 9.66 -24.24
CA PRO A 542 21.42 10.85 -23.82
C PRO A 542 20.62 12.11 -24.22
N PRO A 543 20.65 13.17 -23.41
CA PRO A 543 19.99 14.42 -23.76
C PRO A 543 20.55 14.93 -25.10
N GLY A 544 19.65 15.15 -26.06
CA GLY A 544 19.96 15.66 -27.40
C GLY A 544 20.33 17.13 -27.43
#